data_AF-A0ABD0W3W9-F1
#
_entry.id   AF-A0ABD0W3W9-F1
#
_cell.length_a   1.000
_cell.length_b   1.000
_cell.length_c   1.000
_cell.angle_alpha   90.00
_cell.angle_beta   90.00
_cell.angle_gamma   90.00
#
_symmetry.space_group_name_H-M   'P 1'
#
loop_
_entity.id
_entity.type
_entity.pdbx_description
1 polymer ?
#
loop_
_entity_poly.entity_id
_entity_poly.type
_entity_poly.pdbx_seq_one_letter_code
_entity_poly.pdbx_strand_id
1 'polypeptide(L)'
;MHHPLLHLFFFFFFFFFFILPTTSSPSPELIQACKSSRFPDSCYQRLSSTLPSLPPSPSASTIILSVFNSSLHDIPTAISITHSILANSPTASNLTSAARNCLEVLP
;
A
#
# COMPACT_ATOMS: atom_id res chain seq x y z
N MET A 1 49.12 20.29 -7.26
CA MET A 1 48.70 19.66 -5.99
C MET A 1 47.21 19.36 -6.09
N HIS A 2 46.87 18.10 -6.40
CA HIS A 2 45.48 17.63 -6.41
C HIS A 2 45.03 17.51 -4.95
N HIS A 3 43.83 18.02 -4.61
CA HIS A 3 43.29 18.02 -3.26
C HIS A 3 42.26 16.87 -3.13
N PRO A 4 42.68 15.61 -2.94
CA PRO A 4 41.81 14.44 -2.98
C PRO A 4 40.69 14.49 -1.93
N LEU A 5 40.91 15.24 -0.84
CA LEU A 5 39.89 15.49 0.17
C LEU A 5 38.66 16.23 -0.34
N LEU A 6 38.84 17.18 -1.28
CA LEU A 6 37.73 17.95 -1.82
C LEU A 6 36.82 17.08 -2.69
N HIS A 7 37.42 16.16 -3.46
CA HIS A 7 36.68 15.18 -4.25
C HIS A 7 35.93 14.17 -3.38
N LEU A 8 36.55 13.70 -2.30
CA LEU A 8 35.91 12.78 -1.36
C LEU A 8 34.71 13.43 -0.67
N PHE A 9 34.84 14.71 -0.31
CA PHE A 9 33.76 15.51 0.26
C PHE A 9 32.61 15.71 -0.74
N PHE A 10 32.91 16.04 -1.99
CA PHE A 10 31.90 16.23 -3.04
C PHE A 10 31.18 14.92 -3.37
N PHE A 11 31.91 13.80 -3.39
CA PHE A 11 31.34 12.46 -3.61
C PHE A 11 30.43 12.06 -2.45
N PHE A 12 30.84 12.29 -1.20
CA PHE A 12 30.02 12.01 -0.03
C PHE A 12 28.76 12.88 0.00
N PHE A 13 28.88 14.17 -0.32
CA PHE A 13 27.73 15.09 -0.41
C PHE A 13 26.76 14.68 -1.51
N PHE A 14 27.25 14.32 -2.70
CA PHE A 14 26.41 13.86 -3.80
C PHE A 14 25.72 12.53 -3.45
N PHE A 15 26.43 11.57 -2.87
CA PHE A 15 25.84 10.31 -2.45
C PHE A 15 24.81 10.51 -1.33
N PHE A 16 25.08 11.37 -0.35
CA PHE A 16 24.17 11.62 0.77
C PHE A 16 22.94 12.44 0.37
N PHE A 17 23.04 13.37 -0.59
CA PHE A 17 21.88 14.14 -1.08
C PHE A 17 21.07 13.43 -2.18
N PHE A 18 21.71 12.64 -3.06
CA PHE A 18 21.02 11.97 -4.17
C PHE A 18 20.55 10.55 -3.85
N ILE A 19 21.14 9.85 -2.89
CA ILE A 19 20.76 8.47 -2.52
C ILE A 19 19.84 8.44 -1.30
N LEU A 20 19.57 9.58 -0.64
CA LEU A 20 18.63 9.59 0.48
C LEU A 20 17.21 9.38 -0.07
N PRO A 21 16.53 8.27 0.29
CA PRO A 21 15.14 8.11 -0.07
C PRO A 21 14.35 9.24 0.58
N THR A 22 13.74 10.09 -0.23
CA THR A 22 12.79 11.09 0.26
C THR A 22 11.63 10.32 0.88
N THR A 23 11.67 10.15 2.20
CA THR A 23 10.52 9.68 2.96
C THR A 23 9.53 10.84 2.91
N SER A 24 8.65 10.82 1.91
CA SER A 24 7.58 11.80 1.81
C SER A 24 6.74 11.66 3.07
N SER A 25 6.85 12.64 3.97
CA SER A 25 5.98 12.67 5.15
C SER A 25 4.53 12.61 4.66
N PRO A 26 3.68 11.73 5.24
CA PRO A 26 2.30 11.63 4.80
C PRO A 26 1.63 12.99 4.94
N SER A 27 0.86 13.38 3.91
CA SER A 27 0.17 14.66 3.93
C SER A 27 -0.81 14.72 5.11
N PRO A 28 -1.06 15.90 5.70
CA PRO A 28 -2.01 16.02 6.80
C PRO A 28 -3.42 15.55 6.41
N GLU A 29 -3.80 15.69 5.13
CA GLU A 29 -5.06 15.19 4.60
C GLU A 29 -5.13 13.67 4.61
N LEU A 30 -4.06 12.98 4.19
CA LEU A 30 -3.94 11.54 4.27
C LEU A 30 -3.99 11.07 5.72
N ILE A 31 -3.33 11.81 6.61
CA ILE A 31 -3.34 11.54 8.04
C ILE A 31 -4.75 11.57 8.61
N GLN A 32 -5.47 12.64 8.30
CA GLN A 32 -6.82 12.81 8.78
C GLN A 32 -7.77 11.75 8.21
N ALA A 33 -7.65 11.44 6.91
CA ALA A 33 -8.46 10.41 6.27
C ALA A 33 -8.24 9.03 6.90
N CYS A 34 -7.00 8.61 7.13
CA CYS A 34 -6.71 7.33 7.76
C CYS A 34 -7.11 7.27 9.23
N LYS A 35 -6.98 8.37 10.00
CA LYS A 35 -7.50 8.46 11.37
C LYS A 35 -9.02 8.24 11.45
N SER A 36 -9.76 8.65 10.42
CA SER A 36 -11.21 8.42 10.33
C SER A 36 -11.58 7.00 9.89
N SER A 37 -10.61 6.17 9.49
CA SER A 37 -10.87 4.79 9.08
C SER A 37 -10.98 3.86 10.30
N ARG A 38 -11.60 2.69 10.10
CA ARG A 38 -11.69 1.63 11.12
C ARG A 38 -10.31 1.07 11.50
N PHE A 39 -9.34 1.11 10.58
CA PHE A 39 -8.00 0.55 10.75
C PHE A 39 -6.93 1.57 10.31
N PRO A 40 -6.62 2.57 11.16
CA PRO A 40 -5.76 3.68 10.78
C PRO A 40 -4.38 3.25 10.27
N ASP A 41 -3.67 2.38 11.02
CA ASP A 41 -2.32 1.96 10.66
C ASP A 41 -2.27 1.20 9.33
N SER A 42 -3.22 0.30 9.12
CA SER A 42 -3.35 -0.43 7.86
C SER A 42 -3.69 0.50 6.70
N CYS A 43 -4.50 1.54 6.91
CA CYS A 43 -4.79 2.56 5.90
C CYS A 43 -3.51 3.28 5.46
N TYR A 44 -2.69 3.74 6.42
CA TYR A 44 -1.42 4.40 6.10
C TYR A 44 -0.47 3.50 5.35
N GLN A 45 -0.25 2.29 5.86
CA GLN A 45 0.66 1.33 5.23
C GLN A 45 0.23 1.00 3.80
N ARG A 46 -1.07 0.80 3.57
CA ARG A 46 -1.57 0.47 2.23
C ARG A 46 -1.39 1.64 1.28
N LEU A 47 -1.76 2.85 1.70
CA LEU A 47 -1.65 4.05 0.85
C LEU A 47 -0.21 4.51 0.62
N SER A 48 0.72 4.23 1.55
CA SER A 48 2.14 4.55 1.38
C SER A 48 2.90 3.54 0.52
N SER A 49 2.44 2.28 0.46
CA SER A 49 3.12 1.19 -0.27
C SER A 49 2.55 0.88 -1.65
N THR A 50 1.24 1.08 -1.86
CA THR A 50 0.52 0.50 -3.00
C THR A 50 0.31 1.49 -4.15
N LEU A 51 0.58 2.78 -3.96
CA LEU A 51 0.29 3.80 -4.97
C LEU A 51 1.52 4.42 -5.60
N PRO A 52 1.49 4.76 -6.91
CA PRO A 52 2.36 5.81 -7.42
C PRO A 52 2.15 7.02 -6.53
N SER A 53 3.26 7.54 -5.99
CA SER A 53 3.29 8.51 -4.90
C SER A 53 2.12 9.48 -5.02
N LEU A 54 1.17 9.42 -4.08
CA LEU A 54 0.13 10.43 -3.96
C LEU A 54 0.81 11.80 -4.09
N PRO A 55 0.20 12.76 -4.80
CA PRO A 55 0.77 14.09 -4.87
C PRO A 55 0.98 14.63 -3.44
N PRO A 56 1.98 15.49 -3.19
CA PRO A 56 2.34 15.95 -1.83
C PRO A 56 1.16 16.51 -1.02
N SER A 57 0.16 17.05 -1.71
CA SER A 57 -1.11 17.53 -1.17
C SER A 57 -2.29 16.93 -1.96
N PRO A 58 -2.67 15.66 -1.68
CA PRO A 58 -3.73 15.01 -2.40
C PRO A 58 -5.09 15.57 -1.99
N SER A 59 -5.95 15.80 -2.99
CA SER A 59 -7.35 16.15 -2.71
C SER A 59 -8.06 14.97 -2.03
N ALA A 60 -9.12 15.25 -1.26
CA ALA A 60 -9.94 14.20 -0.66
C ALA A 60 -10.46 13.18 -1.70
N SER A 61 -10.87 13.65 -2.87
CA SER A 61 -11.33 12.78 -3.97
C SER A 61 -10.23 11.85 -4.46
N THR A 62 -8.98 12.33 -4.55
CA THR A 62 -7.83 11.51 -4.92
C THR A 62 -7.59 10.43 -3.88
N ILE A 63 -7.59 10.78 -2.58
CA ILE A 63 -7.43 9.79 -1.50
C ILE A 63 -8.51 8.72 -1.56
N ILE A 64 -9.78 9.11 -1.75
CA ILE A 64 -10.91 8.19 -1.84
C ILE A 64 -10.73 7.23 -3.03
N LEU A 65 -10.45 7.76 -4.23
CA LEU A 65 -10.23 6.95 -5.42
C LEU A 65 -9.05 5.98 -5.24
N SER A 66 -7.97 6.44 -4.60
CA SER A 66 -6.80 5.63 -4.27
C SER A 66 -7.15 4.44 -3.38
N VAL A 67 -7.94 4.66 -2.33
CA VAL A 67 -8.40 3.59 -1.42
C VAL A 67 -9.28 2.59 -2.17
N PHE A 68 -10.22 3.08 -3.00
CA PHE A 68 -11.08 2.21 -3.79
C PHE A 68 -10.29 1.37 -4.79
N ASN A 69 -9.38 1.98 -5.54
CA ASN A 69 -8.54 1.27 -6.51
C ASN A 69 -7.65 0.22 -5.84
N SER A 70 -7.06 0.54 -4.69
CA SER A 70 -6.28 -0.44 -3.92
C SER A 70 -7.15 -1.62 -3.46
N SER A 71 -8.38 -1.35 -3.01
CA SER A 71 -9.31 -2.41 -2.59
C SER A 71 -9.73 -3.29 -3.76
N LEU A 72 -10.03 -2.70 -4.92
CA LEU A 72 -10.37 -3.42 -6.14
C LEU A 72 -9.21 -4.27 -6.67
N HIS A 73 -7.99 -3.77 -6.55
CA HIS A 73 -6.78 -4.50 -6.96
C HIS A 73 -6.60 -5.81 -6.19
N ASP A 74 -7.03 -5.87 -4.93
CA ASP A 74 -6.88 -7.05 -4.07
C ASP A 74 -7.98 -8.11 -4.29
N ILE A 75 -9.09 -7.76 -4.97
CA ILE A 75 -10.25 -8.66 -5.17
C ILE A 75 -9.88 -9.96 -5.91
N PRO A 76 -9.16 -9.93 -7.05
CA PRO A 76 -8.77 -11.17 -7.74
C PRO A 76 -7.95 -12.12 -6.86
N THR A 77 -7.09 -11.56 -6.01
CA THR A 77 -6.31 -12.34 -5.03
C THR A 77 -7.23 -12.98 -3.99
N ALA A 78 -8.19 -12.24 -3.45
CA ALA A 78 -9.18 -12.78 -2.51
C ALA A 78 -10.03 -13.89 -3.12
N ILE A 79 -10.46 -13.75 -4.38
CA ILE A 79 -11.18 -14.78 -5.14
C ILE A 79 -10.32 -16.03 -5.28
N SER A 80 -9.06 -15.88 -5.70
CA SER A 80 -8.12 -16.99 -5.86
C SER A 80 -7.89 -17.76 -4.55
N ILE A 81 -7.68 -17.04 -3.43
CA ILE A 81 -7.53 -17.64 -2.10
C ILE A 81 -8.79 -18.39 -1.71
N THR A 82 -9.97 -17.83 -1.97
CA THR A 82 -11.24 -18.45 -1.61
C THR A 82 -11.49 -19.74 -2.40
N HIS A 83 -11.17 -19.75 -3.70
CA HIS A 83 -11.18 -20.99 -4.49
C HIS A 83 -10.19 -22.03 -3.98
N SER A 84 -8.98 -21.61 -3.57
CA SER A 84 -7.99 -22.50 -2.96
C SER A 84 -8.52 -23.14 -1.66
N ILE A 85 -9.19 -22.36 -0.80
CA ILE A 85 -9.83 -22.89 0.42
C ILE A 85 -10.87 -23.95 0.06
N LEU A 86 -11.73 -23.66 -0.94
CA LEU A 86 -12.77 -24.58 -1.40
C LEU A 86 -12.18 -25.90 -1.92
N ALA A 87 -11.10 -25.81 -2.73
CA ALA A 87 -10.44 -26.98 -3.30
C ALA A 87 -9.74 -27.85 -2.25
N ASN A 88 -9.15 -27.22 -1.22
CA ASN A 88 -8.35 -27.91 -0.20
C ASN A 88 -9.16 -28.37 1.03
N SER A 89 -10.44 -28.01 1.14
CA SER A 89 -11.28 -28.31 2.31
C SER A 89 -12.55 -29.13 2.00
N PRO A 90 -12.50 -30.20 1.17
CA PRO A 90 -13.70 -30.85 0.62
C PRO A 90 -14.57 -31.55 1.69
N THR A 91 -14.00 -31.93 2.83
CA THR A 91 -14.71 -32.60 3.93
C THR A 91 -15.14 -31.64 5.05
N ALA A 92 -14.70 -30.37 5.01
CA ALA A 92 -15.00 -29.38 6.03
C ALA A 92 -16.20 -28.52 5.61
N SER A 93 -17.41 -29.05 5.81
CA SER A 93 -18.66 -28.42 5.38
C SER A 93 -18.78 -26.94 5.76
N ASN A 94 -18.36 -26.56 6.96
CA ASN A 94 -18.42 -25.16 7.40
C ASN A 94 -17.51 -24.24 6.58
N LEU A 95 -16.30 -24.71 6.25
CA LEU A 95 -15.35 -23.94 5.43
C LEU A 95 -15.81 -23.87 3.97
N THR A 96 -16.35 -24.97 3.45
CA THR A 96 -16.94 -25.00 2.11
C THR A 96 -18.10 -24.01 1.98
N SER A 97 -19.02 -24.00 2.94
CA SER A 97 -20.15 -23.06 2.94
C SER A 97 -19.68 -21.61 3.07
N ALA A 98 -18.74 -21.33 3.99
CA ALA A 98 -18.18 -20.00 4.13
C ALA A 98 -17.48 -19.51 2.85
N ALA A 99 -16.67 -20.37 2.21
CA ALA A 99 -15.99 -20.03 0.97
C ALA A 99 -16.98 -19.76 -0.18
N ARG A 100 -18.07 -20.52 -0.29
CA ARG A 100 -19.13 -20.26 -1.27
C ARG A 100 -19.80 -18.90 -1.04
N ASN A 101 -20.18 -18.61 0.21
CA ASN A 101 -20.78 -17.32 0.56
C ASN A 101 -19.83 -16.16 0.24
N CYS A 102 -18.53 -16.32 0.49
CA CYS A 102 -17.53 -15.32 0.11
C CYS A 102 -17.48 -15.09 -1.40
N LEU A 103 -17.54 -16.15 -2.22
CA LEU A 103 -17.54 -16.03 -3.68
C LEU A 103 -18.84 -15.42 -4.24
N GLU A 104 -19.95 -15.46 -3.51
CA GLU A 104 -21.19 -14.80 -3.92
C GLU A 104 -21.15 -13.27 -3.75
N VAL A 105 -20.33 -12.77 -2.81
CA VAL A 105 -20.24 -11.33 -2.50
C VAL A 105 -18.97 -10.67 -3.04
N LEU A 106 -17.95 -11.44 -3.38
CA LEU A 106 -16.78 -10.95 -4.10
C LEU A 106 -17.18 -10.73 -5.57
N PRO A 107 -17.12 -9.48 -6.07
CA PRO A 107 -17.55 -9.14 -7.43
C PRO A 107 -16.62 -9.65 -8.53
#